data_AF-A0A9X6RPI9-F1
#
_entry.id   AF-A0A9X6RPI9-F1
#
_cell.length_a   1.000
_cell.length_b   1.000
_cell.length_c   1.000
_cell.angle_alpha   90.00
_cell.angle_beta   90.00
_cell.angle_gamma   90.00
#
_symmetry.space_group_name_H-M   'P 1'
#
loop_
_entity.id
_entity.type
_entity.pdbx_description
1 polymer ?
#
loop_
_entity_poly.entity_id
_entity_poly.type
_entity_poly.pdbx_seq_one_letter_code
_entity_poly.pdbx_strand_id
1 'polypeptide(L)'
;WQPPIQVVPPEVQDALAILKGNKKPGDAFPQLTQIPSAAFDFNCSSVRQAGFYADPTYDCQVFHRCDVNRGLSTGLCGVSLVFNQITLVCDWYYNVDCSR
;
A
#
# COMPACT_ATOMS: atom_id res chain seq x y z
N TRP A 1 -36.08 8.27 7.73
CA TRP A 1 -35.86 8.02 6.29
C TRP A 1 -34.52 7.36 6.11
N GLN A 2 -34.49 6.02 6.06
CA GLN A 2 -33.28 5.27 5.70
C GLN A 2 -33.29 5.07 4.18
N PRO A 3 -32.15 5.23 3.49
CA PRO A 3 -32.06 4.97 2.06
C PRO A 3 -32.22 3.46 1.78
N PRO A 4 -32.72 3.07 0.60
CA PRO A 4 -32.87 1.66 0.26
C PRO A 4 -31.50 1.00 0.17
N ILE A 5 -31.38 -0.17 0.81
CA ILE A 5 -30.20 -1.03 0.71
C ILE A 5 -29.97 -1.34 -0.77
N GLN A 6 -28.86 -0.85 -1.34
CA GLN A 6 -28.45 -1.19 -2.69
C GLN A 6 -28.13 -2.69 -2.71
N VAL A 7 -29.01 -3.50 -3.30
CA VAL A 7 -28.75 -4.92 -3.54
C VAL A 7 -27.72 -5.00 -4.65
N VAL A 8 -26.44 -5.04 -4.28
CA VAL A 8 -25.33 -5.17 -5.23
C VAL A 8 -25.41 -6.57 -5.86
N PRO A 9 -25.53 -6.71 -7.19
CA PRO A 9 -25.61 -7.99 -7.87
C PRO A 9 -24.42 -8.91 -7.51
N PRO A 10 -24.60 -10.24 -7.40
CA PRO A 10 -23.53 -11.16 -7.04
C PRO A 10 -22.28 -11.05 -7.92
N GLU A 11 -22.45 -10.83 -9.23
CA GLU A 11 -21.34 -10.56 -10.16
C GLU A 11 -20.54 -9.28 -9.84
N VAL A 12 -21.17 -8.31 -9.18
CA VAL A 12 -20.55 -7.05 -8.77
C VAL A 12 -19.89 -7.17 -7.38
N GLN A 13 -20.29 -8.14 -6.55
CA GLN A 13 -19.66 -8.39 -5.24
C GLN A 13 -18.20 -8.84 -5.40
N ASP A 14 -17.96 -9.76 -6.33
CA ASP A 14 -16.61 -10.27 -6.62
C ASP A 14 -15.74 -9.15 -7.21
N ALA A 15 -16.30 -8.33 -8.10
CA ALA A 15 -15.62 -7.15 -8.63
C ALA A 15 -15.33 -6.10 -7.53
N LEU A 16 -16.24 -5.91 -6.57
CA LEU A 16 -16.05 -4.99 -5.46
C LEU A 16 -14.98 -5.47 -4.48
N ALA A 17 -14.85 -6.78 -4.29
CA ALA A 17 -13.76 -7.39 -3.51
C ALA A 17 -12.41 -7.32 -4.23
N ILE A 18 -12.39 -7.24 -5.56
CA ILE A 18 -11.18 -6.98 -6.34
C ILE A 18 -10.77 -5.50 -6.25
N LEU A 19 -11.74 -4.58 -6.17
CA LEU A 19 -11.50 -3.13 -6.10
C LEU A 19 -11.21 -2.61 -4.68
N LYS A 20 -11.78 -3.24 -3.65
CA LYS A 20 -11.44 -2.95 -2.24
C LYS A 20 -10.31 -3.89 -1.87
N GLY A 21 -9.15 -3.35 -1.49
CA GLY A 21 -8.03 -4.17 -1.03
C GLY A 21 -8.48 -5.19 0.01
N ASN A 22 -7.75 -6.29 0.15
CA ASN A 22 -8.13 -7.42 1.00
C ASN A 22 -8.38 -7.06 2.49
N LYS A 23 -8.08 -5.82 2.91
CA LYS A 23 -8.28 -5.26 4.25
C LYS A 23 -9.58 -4.44 4.31
N LYS A 24 -10.43 -4.71 5.29
CA LYS A 24 -11.71 -4.01 5.53
C LYS A 24 -11.54 -2.91 6.59
N PRO A 25 -12.38 -1.85 6.58
CA PRO A 25 -12.47 -0.92 7.70
C PRO A 25 -12.78 -1.68 9.00
N GLY A 26 -11.87 -1.59 9.98
CA GLY A 26 -11.94 -2.35 11.23
C GLY A 26 -10.84 -3.42 11.39
N ASP A 27 -10.18 -3.80 10.29
CA ASP A 27 -8.97 -4.63 10.37
C ASP A 27 -7.81 -3.82 10.96
N ALA A 28 -6.85 -4.51 11.60
CA ALA A 28 -5.68 -3.87 12.17
C ALA A 28 -4.91 -3.08 11.08
N PHE A 29 -4.60 -1.82 11.39
CA PHE A 29 -3.95 -0.89 10.48
C PHE A 29 -2.49 -0.66 10.87
N PRO A 30 -1.60 -0.34 9.91
CA PRO A 30 -0.18 -0.13 10.20
C PRO A 30 0.04 1.05 11.14
N GLN A 31 0.88 0.84 12.17
CA GLN A 31 1.16 1.77 13.28
C GLN A 31 2.60 2.28 13.30
N LEU A 32 3.43 2.03 12.28
CA LEU A 32 4.81 2.51 12.30
C LEU A 32 4.81 4.04 12.35
N THR A 33 5.57 4.58 13.29
CA THR A 33 5.81 6.02 13.45
C THR A 33 7.24 6.42 13.07
N GLN A 34 8.10 5.42 12.86
CA GLN A 34 9.49 5.58 12.45
C GLN A 34 9.86 4.48 11.46
N ILE A 35 10.79 4.78 10.55
CA ILE A 35 11.30 3.82 9.57
C ILE A 35 12.15 2.80 10.33
N PRO A 36 11.82 1.49 10.29
CA PRO A 36 12.67 0.46 10.85
C PRO A 36 14.06 0.47 10.19
N SER A 37 15.13 0.27 10.96
CA SER A 37 16.50 0.33 10.42
C SER A 37 16.73 -0.67 9.28
N ALA A 38 16.15 -1.87 9.36
CA ALA A 38 16.25 -2.90 8.33
C ALA A 38 15.57 -2.50 6.99
N ALA A 39 14.69 -1.50 6.98
CA ALA A 39 14.12 -0.99 5.74
C ALA A 39 15.17 -0.28 4.85
N PHE A 40 16.31 0.13 5.41
CA PHE A 40 17.40 0.72 4.64
C PHE A 40 18.27 -0.32 3.93
N ASP A 41 18.03 -1.62 4.15
CA ASP A 41 18.73 -2.72 3.47
C ASP A 41 18.19 -2.97 2.05
N PHE A 42 17.11 -2.29 1.66
CA PHE A 42 16.57 -2.35 0.31
C PHE A 42 17.61 -1.90 -0.72
N ASN A 43 17.88 -2.73 -1.72
CA ASN A 43 18.88 -2.44 -2.74
C ASN A 43 18.24 -2.04 -4.07
N CYS A 44 18.45 -0.81 -4.53
CA CYS A 44 17.95 -0.35 -5.82
C CYS A 44 18.49 -1.13 -7.05
N SER A 45 19.49 -1.98 -6.87
CA SER A 45 19.98 -2.92 -7.89
C SER A 45 19.14 -4.20 -7.99
N SER A 46 18.33 -4.53 -6.98
CA SER A 46 17.43 -5.69 -7.01
C SER A 46 16.17 -5.43 -7.85
N VAL A 47 15.88 -4.15 -8.13
CA VAL A 47 14.74 -3.73 -8.96
C VAL A 47 15.17 -3.33 -10.35
N ARG A 48 14.25 -3.51 -11.31
CA ARG A 48 14.55 -3.36 -12.74
C ARG A 48 14.88 -1.93 -13.15
N GLN A 49 14.21 -0.94 -12.56
CA GLN A 49 14.25 0.45 -13.03
C GLN A 49 14.22 1.47 -11.89
N ALA A 50 14.50 2.74 -12.20
CA ALA A 50 14.22 3.83 -11.29
C ALA A 50 12.70 3.94 -11.06
N GLY A 51 12.28 4.32 -9.86
CA GLY A 51 10.87 4.38 -9.51
C GLY A 51 10.62 4.32 -8.01
N PHE A 52 9.35 4.17 -7.66
CA PHE A 52 8.90 3.96 -6.29
C PHE A 52 8.42 2.53 -6.13
N TYR A 53 8.73 1.94 -4.98
CA TYR A 53 8.51 0.54 -4.66
C TYR A 53 7.87 0.45 -3.27
N ALA A 54 6.66 -0.10 -3.18
CA ALA A 54 6.04 -0.47 -1.92
C ALA A 54 6.88 -1.56 -1.24
N ASP A 55 7.00 -1.54 0.08
CA ASP A 55 7.68 -2.59 0.84
C ASP A 55 6.67 -3.54 1.51
N PRO A 56 6.45 -4.75 0.97
CA PRO A 56 5.53 -5.72 1.56
C PRO A 56 5.97 -6.23 2.94
N THR A 57 7.26 -6.14 3.29
CA THR A 57 7.76 -6.55 4.60
C THR A 57 7.17 -5.71 5.74
N TYR A 58 6.78 -4.46 5.45
CA TYR A 58 6.18 -3.54 6.42
C TYR A 58 4.74 -3.17 6.07
N ASP A 59 3.96 -4.13 5.55
CA ASP A 59 2.55 -3.92 5.17
C ASP A 59 2.36 -2.73 4.20
N CYS A 60 3.37 -2.45 3.36
CA CYS A 60 3.43 -1.31 2.45
C CYS A 60 3.38 0.06 3.14
N GLN A 61 3.48 0.15 4.47
CA GLN A 61 3.59 1.44 5.15
C GLN A 61 4.93 2.11 4.84
N VAL A 62 5.96 1.32 4.59
CA VAL A 62 7.26 1.78 4.09
C VAL A 62 7.29 1.68 2.56
N PHE A 63 7.97 2.63 1.92
CA PHE A 63 8.27 2.58 0.49
C PHE A 63 9.69 3.03 0.21
N HIS A 64 10.23 2.60 -0.92
CA HIS A 64 11.55 2.94 -1.40
C HIS A 64 11.45 3.68 -2.73
N ARG A 65 12.29 4.70 -2.90
CA ARG A 65 12.50 5.40 -4.15
C ARG A 65 13.91 5.13 -4.63
N CYS A 66 14.01 4.60 -5.84
CA CYS A 66 15.26 4.43 -6.56
C CYS A 66 15.38 5.50 -7.64
N ASP A 67 16.48 6.25 -7.61
CA ASP A 67 16.81 7.17 -8.69
C ASP A 67 17.51 6.45 -9.87
N VAL A 68 17.81 7.21 -10.93
CA VAL A 68 18.46 6.71 -12.14
C VAL A 68 19.90 6.20 -11.91
N ASN A 69 20.53 6.60 -10.82
CA ASN A 69 21.88 6.23 -10.41
C ASN A 69 21.90 5.14 -9.34
N ARG A 70 20.77 4.45 -9.10
CA ARG A 70 20.60 3.45 -8.03
C ARG A 70 20.69 4.03 -6.61
N GLY A 71 20.52 5.34 -6.45
CA GLY A 71 20.40 5.97 -5.14
C GLY A 71 19.08 5.60 -4.45
N LEU A 72 19.16 5.22 -3.18
CA LEU A 72 18.02 4.85 -2.34
C LEU A 72 17.51 6.05 -1.55
N SER A 73 16.20 6.22 -1.51
CA SER A 73 15.52 7.03 -0.49
C SER A 73 14.36 6.22 0.07
N THR A 74 14.29 6.04 1.39
CA THR A 74 13.21 5.31 2.05
C THR A 74 12.25 6.30 2.71
N GLY A 75 10.95 6.06 2.55
CA GLY A 75 9.89 6.86 3.14
C GLY A 75 8.92 6.02 3.96
N LEU A 76 8.20 6.69 4.86
CA LEU A 76 7.16 6.11 5.71
C LEU A 76 5.85 6.86 5.49
N CYS A 77 4.78 6.14 5.20
CA CYS A 77 3.43 6.67 5.22
C CYS A 77 2.96 6.88 6.67
N GLY A 78 2.11 7.88 6.88
CA GLY A 78 1.52 8.15 8.19
C GLY A 78 0.73 6.95 8.74
N VAL A 79 0.42 6.99 10.04
CA VAL A 79 -0.42 5.97 10.69
C VAL A 79 -1.72 5.77 9.90
N SER A 80 -2.14 4.51 9.73
CA SER A 80 -3.31 4.10 8.91
C SER A 80 -3.16 4.23 7.39
N LEU A 81 -2.05 4.76 6.89
CA LEU A 81 -1.79 4.89 5.46
C LEU A 81 -0.74 3.88 5.00
N VAL A 82 -0.83 3.45 3.76
CA VAL A 82 0.16 2.59 3.09
C VAL A 82 0.42 3.10 1.69
N PHE A 83 1.60 2.84 1.18
CA PHE A 83 2.01 3.25 -0.14
C PHE A 83 1.28 2.42 -1.20
N ASN A 84 0.51 3.10 -2.05
CA ASN A 84 -0.17 2.49 -3.16
C ASN A 84 0.76 2.45 -4.37
N GLN A 85 1.23 1.25 -4.74
CA GLN A 85 2.15 1.04 -5.85
C GLN A 85 1.59 1.48 -7.22
N ILE A 86 0.26 1.54 -7.36
CA ILE A 86 -0.42 1.92 -8.61
C ILE A 86 -0.47 3.43 -8.75
N THR A 87 -0.84 4.14 -7.68
CA THR A 87 -1.03 5.60 -7.70
C THR A 87 0.20 6.38 -7.23
N LEU A 88 1.20 5.69 -6.68
CA LEU A 88 2.46 6.23 -6.16
C LEU A 88 2.28 7.26 -5.04
N VAL A 89 1.22 7.12 -4.25
CA VAL A 89 0.91 7.95 -3.09
C VAL A 89 0.53 7.09 -1.89
N CYS A 90 0.63 7.66 -0.69
CA CYS A 90 0.07 7.02 0.49
C CYS A 90 -1.46 7.13 0.46
N ASP A 91 -2.14 5.99 0.53
CA ASP A 91 -3.59 5.88 0.57
C ASP A 91 -3.99 5.09 1.84
N TRP A 92 -5.27 5.04 2.15
CA TRP A 92 -5.77 4.29 3.27
C TRP A 92 -5.48 2.80 3.11
N TYR A 93 -5.08 2.13 4.20
CA TYR A 93 -4.69 0.73 4.21
C TYR A 93 -5.73 -0.25 3.62
N TYR A 94 -7.01 0.11 3.62
CA TYR A 94 -8.11 -0.69 3.05
C TYR A 94 -8.32 -0.45 1.54
N ASN A 95 -7.69 0.58 0.96
CA ASN A 95 -7.74 0.86 -0.48
C ASN A 95 -6.60 0.19 -1.25
N VAL A 96 -5.61 -0.37 -0.54
CA VAL A 96 -4.38 -0.89 -1.15
C VAL A 96 -4.26 -2.38 -0.89
N ASP A 97 -4.03 -3.14 -1.97
CA ASP A 97 -3.65 -4.54 -1.89
C ASP A 97 -2.12 -4.66 -1.87
N CYS A 98 -1.55 -4.76 -0.67
CA CYS A 98 -0.09 -4.84 -0.47
C CYS A 98 0.54 -6.18 -0.91
N SER A 99 -0.28 -7.15 -1.32
CA SER A 99 0.21 -8.46 -1.77
C SER A 99 0.62 -8.49 -3.26
N ARG A 100 0.51 -7.36 -3.96
CA ARG A 100 0.65 -7.25 -5.42
C ARG A 100 1.75 -6.30 -5.88
#